data_AF-A0A6G0A0Y9-F1
#
_entry.id   AF-A0A6G0A0Y9-F1
#
_cell.length_a   1.000
_cell.length_b   1.000
_cell.length_c   1.000
_cell.angle_alpha   90.00
_cell.angle_beta   90.00
_cell.angle_gamma   90.00
#
_symmetry.space_group_name_H-M   'P 1'
#
loop_
_entity.id
_entity.type
_entity.pdbx_description
1 polymer ?
#
loop_
_entity_poly.entity_id
_entity_poly.type
_entity_poly.pdbx_seq_one_letter_code
_entity_poly.pdbx_strand_id
1 'polypeptide(L)'
;MSMDDQAGFCTNCGALLAPGAQFCNSCGTSVSSSPDQGQPGAGAESPTPPSTPTVGPGAATGTGMPAGPPYGPPPGAPPPPGTAAVPEDGASRRKWIIGGVIALVVLLIGGAAAFFLLTRDDDDSAAGEDEILLEPAGMRITNAFTDSVGQLVGKASPLRPEVPTVGGAAGGALGHLAKGDTPGLYGGTQREGTCDADQLVEFLEENPDKAAAWAEVVGTEPDEIREYVETLTPVLLRRDTLVTNHGFSNGEATPLLSVLQAGTAVMVDRQGIPRVKCNCGNPLSPAPEITDPQFNRDDEWEGFDEDQVVVIDTDVEIDIDVFVLVDNETGEFFNRPFGTNGEEDEPLSDEEVCELFPDEDVCDEEPPTTDEEPPTTDEEPPTTDEEPPTTEPDLGTGDVQVTLRWESTADVDLEVTAPNGETISYLSPSASSGGELDVDANSNCDPPLTSNPVENIFWPTGSAPTGTYTIDVSYYQDCEGNGPQSFTVTVKVDGQTETFDGTLTGEGGTETFTFDR
;
A
#
# COMPACT_ATOMS: atom_id res chain seq x y z
N MET A 1 20.83 21.08 38.03
CA MET A 1 20.33 20.14 37.01
C MET A 1 19.94 21.01 35.84
N SER A 2 20.78 21.03 34.80
CA SER A 2 20.63 21.96 33.67
C SER A 2 19.54 21.45 32.75
N MET A 3 18.67 22.37 32.32
CA MET A 3 17.70 22.19 31.25
C MET A 3 18.48 22.26 29.94
N ASP A 4 18.65 21.14 29.21
CA ASP A 4 18.99 21.07 27.77
C ASP A 4 19.04 19.59 27.31
N ASP A 5 17.97 18.83 27.52
CA ASP A 5 17.76 17.51 26.90
C ASP A 5 16.35 17.50 26.29
N GLN A 6 16.16 18.25 25.20
CA GLN A 6 15.01 18.02 24.33
C GLN A 6 15.37 16.89 23.37
N ALA A 7 14.60 15.80 23.41
CA ALA A 7 14.70 14.73 22.43
C ALA A 7 14.44 15.32 21.03
N GLY A 8 15.42 15.23 20.15
CA GLY A 8 15.27 15.63 18.75
C GLY A 8 14.56 14.55 17.95
N PHE A 9 14.09 14.90 16.76
CA PHE A 9 13.55 13.94 15.78
C PHE A 9 14.49 13.84 14.58
N CYS A 10 14.59 12.67 13.98
CA CYS A 10 15.38 12.46 12.78
C CYS A 10 14.74 13.21 11.61
N THR A 11 15.47 14.12 10.97
CA THR A 11 14.97 14.90 9.83
C THR A 11 14.71 14.09 8.56
N ASN A 12 15.12 12.82 8.53
CA ASN A 12 14.92 11.93 7.39
C ASN A 12 13.71 11.02 7.55
N CYS A 13 13.43 10.50 8.76
CA CYS A 13 12.35 9.52 8.98
C CYS A 13 11.39 9.87 10.12
N GLY A 14 11.55 11.04 10.76
CA GLY A 14 10.68 11.48 11.85
C GLY A 14 10.85 10.74 13.18
N ALA A 15 11.69 9.69 13.25
CA ALA A 15 11.85 8.92 14.49
C ALA A 15 12.51 9.73 15.62
N LEU A 16 12.07 9.48 16.85
CA LEU A 16 12.63 10.10 18.06
C LEU A 16 14.11 9.70 18.23
N LEU A 17 15.00 10.68 18.35
CA LEU A 17 16.42 10.46 18.57
C LEU A 17 16.69 10.31 20.07
N ALA A 18 17.51 9.31 20.41
CA ALA A 18 18.04 9.21 21.77
C ALA A 18 18.87 10.48 22.10
N PRO A 19 18.86 10.96 23.35
CA PRO A 19 19.67 12.11 23.75
C PRO A 19 21.14 11.91 23.37
N GLY A 20 21.69 12.81 22.54
CA GLY A 20 23.07 12.75 22.06
C GLY A 20 23.35 11.74 20.93
N ALA A 21 22.32 11.19 20.27
CA ALA A 21 22.48 10.26 19.15
C ALA A 21 23.22 10.92 17.97
N GLN A 22 24.32 10.30 17.54
CA GLN A 22 25.07 10.71 16.34
C GLN A 22 24.42 10.20 15.05
N PHE A 23 23.60 9.15 15.16
CA PHE A 23 22.88 8.51 14.07
C PHE A 23 21.47 8.14 14.55
N CYS A 24 20.49 8.19 13.66
CA CYS A 24 19.14 7.73 13.95
C CYS A 24 19.12 6.20 14.10
N ASN A 25 18.60 5.69 15.21
CA ASN A 25 18.48 4.25 15.44
C ASN A 25 17.43 3.56 14.55
N SER A 26 16.56 4.34 13.90
CA SER A 26 15.50 3.82 13.02
C SER A 26 15.93 3.76 11.55
N CYS A 27 16.67 4.77 11.04
CA CYS A 27 17.04 4.82 9.62
C CYS A 27 18.54 5.01 9.34
N GLY A 28 19.38 5.02 10.38
CA GLY A 28 20.84 5.13 10.26
C GLY A 28 21.38 6.50 9.81
N THR A 29 20.51 7.48 9.52
CA THR A 29 20.93 8.81 9.05
C THR A 29 21.69 9.57 10.14
N SER A 30 22.81 10.20 9.78
CA SER A 30 23.61 10.99 10.72
C SER A 30 22.88 12.25 11.17
N VAL A 31 22.84 12.48 12.48
CA VAL A 31 22.22 13.67 13.07
C VAL A 31 23.27 14.78 13.07
N SER A 32 23.17 15.72 12.13
CA SER A 32 24.06 16.88 12.08
C SER A 32 23.66 17.89 13.16
N SER A 33 24.46 18.04 14.21
CA SER A 33 24.30 19.15 15.17
C SER A 33 24.72 20.46 14.50
N SER A 34 23.77 21.34 14.18
CA SER A 34 24.07 22.69 13.71
C SER A 34 24.33 23.62 14.92
N PRO A 35 25.37 24.48 14.91
CA PRO A 35 25.70 25.34 16.04
C PRO A 35 24.85 26.63 16.07
N ASP A 36 24.37 26.95 17.26
CA ASP A 36 23.63 28.18 17.60
C ASP A 36 24.48 29.46 17.38
N GLN A 37 23.81 30.54 16.99
CA GLN A 37 24.38 31.84 16.64
C GLN A 37 24.43 32.78 17.86
N GLY A 38 25.61 33.35 18.15
CA GLY A 38 25.74 34.39 19.18
C GLY A 38 27.12 35.08 19.32
N GLN A 39 27.59 35.77 18.26
CA GLN A 39 28.26 37.12 18.20
C GLN A 39 29.35 37.56 19.24
N PRO A 40 30.24 38.57 18.99
CA PRO A 40 31.13 38.90 17.86
C PRO A 40 32.63 38.95 18.26
N GLY A 41 33.55 38.97 17.28
CA GLY A 41 34.84 39.68 17.45
C GLY A 41 36.12 38.93 17.04
N ALA A 42 36.73 39.42 15.96
CA ALA A 42 38.16 39.55 15.66
C ALA A 42 39.16 38.48 16.15
N GLY A 43 39.80 37.81 15.20
CA GLY A 43 41.07 37.11 15.42
C GLY A 43 41.51 36.37 14.15
N ALA A 44 42.73 36.61 13.73
CA ALA A 44 43.27 36.30 12.40
C ALA A 44 43.86 34.88 12.27
N GLU A 45 44.27 34.60 11.03
CA GLU A 45 45.31 33.65 10.57
C GLU A 45 44.84 32.28 10.03
N SER A 46 44.82 32.18 8.70
CA SER A 46 44.84 30.94 7.91
C SER A 46 46.24 30.32 7.84
N PRO A 47 46.31 29.00 7.64
CA PRO A 47 47.26 28.43 6.69
C PRO A 47 46.55 27.63 5.57
N THR A 48 47.06 27.85 4.37
CA THR A 48 46.77 27.22 3.06
C THR A 48 46.97 25.69 2.99
N PRO A 49 46.30 25.01 2.04
CA PRO A 49 46.87 23.91 1.27
C PRO A 49 47.18 24.31 -0.19
N PRO A 50 47.98 23.52 -0.93
CA PRO A 50 48.76 24.01 -2.08
C PRO A 50 48.07 23.89 -3.46
N SER A 51 48.51 24.79 -4.34
CA SER A 51 48.32 24.92 -5.79
C SER A 51 48.76 23.66 -6.57
N THR A 52 48.23 23.29 -7.74
CA THR A 52 48.38 23.89 -9.12
C THR A 52 47.96 22.79 -10.14
N PRO A 53 47.91 23.02 -11.49
CA PRO A 53 47.66 24.24 -12.26
C PRO A 53 46.62 24.08 -13.39
N THR A 54 45.99 25.21 -13.75
CA THR A 54 45.31 25.42 -15.04
C THR A 54 46.32 25.86 -16.09
N VAL A 55 46.32 25.22 -17.27
CA VAL A 55 47.00 25.71 -18.49
C VAL A 55 45.92 26.26 -19.43
N GLY A 56 46.15 27.49 -19.90
CA GLY A 56 45.24 28.28 -20.73
C GLY A 56 45.15 27.86 -22.21
N PRO A 57 44.40 28.62 -23.01
CA PRO A 57 43.82 28.16 -24.27
C PRO A 57 44.70 28.44 -25.49
N GLY A 58 44.65 27.54 -26.46
CA GLY A 58 45.29 27.67 -27.76
C GLY A 58 44.40 27.15 -28.87
N ALA A 59 44.05 28.03 -29.80
CA ALA A 59 43.21 27.78 -30.97
C ALA A 59 43.85 26.84 -32.01
N ALA A 60 43.00 26.12 -32.77
CA ALA A 60 42.90 26.16 -34.24
C ALA A 60 42.53 24.78 -34.86
N THR A 61 41.45 24.82 -35.66
CA THR A 61 41.24 24.15 -36.96
C THR A 61 41.44 22.63 -37.09
N GLY A 62 40.37 21.92 -37.46
CA GLY A 62 40.45 20.52 -37.91
C GLY A 62 39.15 20.00 -38.55
N THR A 63 39.04 20.22 -39.86
CA THR A 63 38.45 19.33 -40.88
C THR A 63 37.26 18.42 -40.53
N GLY A 64 36.12 18.70 -41.19
CA GLY A 64 34.97 17.80 -41.27
C GLY A 64 35.08 16.72 -42.35
N MET A 65 34.16 15.75 -42.19
CA MET A 65 33.70 14.65 -43.07
C MET A 65 34.44 13.30 -42.97
N PRO A 66 33.75 12.14 -43.20
CA PRO A 66 32.44 12.00 -43.84
C PRO A 66 31.39 11.12 -43.13
N ALA A 67 30.19 11.19 -43.70
CA ALA A 67 28.96 10.46 -43.42
C ALA A 67 29.10 8.93 -43.50
N GLY A 68 28.36 8.23 -42.64
CA GLY A 68 28.15 6.78 -42.72
C GLY A 68 27.26 6.39 -43.91
N PRO A 69 27.45 5.19 -44.48
CA PRO A 69 26.64 4.70 -45.59
C PRO A 69 25.28 4.15 -45.11
N PRO A 70 24.29 4.06 -46.01
CA PRO A 70 22.94 3.62 -45.67
C PRO A 70 22.82 2.10 -45.56
N TYR A 71 21.88 1.66 -44.72
CA TYR A 71 21.43 0.27 -44.59
C TYR A 71 20.92 -0.27 -45.93
N GLY A 72 21.48 -1.40 -46.38
CA GLY A 72 20.95 -2.23 -47.45
C GLY A 72 20.12 -3.40 -46.89
N PRO A 73 19.18 -3.98 -47.67
CA PRO A 73 18.32 -5.06 -47.21
C PRO A 73 19.08 -6.40 -47.09
N PRO A 74 18.61 -7.34 -46.23
CA PRO A 74 19.30 -8.60 -46.00
C PRO A 74 19.19 -9.56 -47.20
N PRO A 75 20.22 -10.38 -47.50
CA PRO A 75 20.13 -11.43 -48.50
C PRO A 75 19.42 -12.68 -47.95
N GLY A 76 18.65 -13.32 -48.84
CA GLY A 76 17.78 -14.45 -48.55
C GLY A 76 18.46 -15.74 -48.11
N ALA A 77 17.63 -16.60 -47.51
CA ALA A 77 17.96 -17.91 -46.97
C ALA A 77 18.56 -18.87 -48.01
N PRO A 78 19.53 -19.71 -47.62
CA PRO A 78 19.95 -20.86 -48.41
C PRO A 78 18.93 -22.03 -48.32
N PRO A 79 18.78 -22.84 -49.38
CA PRO A 79 17.84 -23.97 -49.43
C PRO A 79 18.29 -25.15 -48.55
N PRO A 80 17.37 -26.05 -48.15
CA PRO A 80 17.69 -27.15 -47.25
C PRO A 80 18.56 -28.22 -47.92
N PRO A 81 19.48 -28.89 -47.20
CA PRO A 81 20.14 -30.08 -47.71
C PRO A 81 19.16 -31.25 -47.72
N GLY A 82 19.15 -31.96 -48.86
CA GLY A 82 18.32 -33.11 -49.12
C GLY A 82 18.58 -34.32 -48.21
N THR A 83 17.52 -35.09 -48.07
CA THR A 83 17.42 -36.44 -47.53
C THR A 83 18.59 -37.34 -47.93
N ALA A 84 19.35 -37.80 -46.94
CA ALA A 84 20.14 -39.02 -47.02
C ALA A 84 19.60 -40.02 -45.99
N ALA A 85 19.21 -41.19 -46.49
CA ALA A 85 18.70 -42.30 -45.71
C ALA A 85 19.77 -42.83 -44.73
N VAL A 86 19.35 -43.10 -43.50
CA VAL A 86 20.15 -43.85 -42.50
C VAL A 86 19.39 -45.16 -42.21
N PRO A 87 20.08 -46.31 -42.19
CA PRO A 87 19.45 -47.62 -42.06
C PRO A 87 19.07 -47.93 -40.60
N GLU A 88 18.02 -48.74 -40.44
CA GLU A 88 17.63 -49.38 -39.19
C GLU A 88 18.65 -50.47 -38.77
N ASP A 89 18.99 -50.48 -37.49
CA ASP A 89 19.09 -51.65 -36.59
C ASP A 89 20.18 -51.48 -35.50
N GLY A 90 19.82 -51.75 -34.24
CA GLY A 90 20.80 -52.01 -33.19
C GLY A 90 20.39 -51.62 -31.77
N ALA A 91 19.53 -52.42 -31.15
CA ALA A 91 19.18 -52.32 -29.74
C ALA A 91 20.35 -52.64 -28.77
N SER A 92 20.25 -52.04 -27.58
CA SER A 92 20.78 -52.48 -26.27
C SER A 92 22.11 -51.89 -25.75
N ARG A 93 22.05 -51.52 -24.45
CA ARG A 93 23.13 -51.12 -23.52
C ARG A 93 23.56 -49.65 -23.53
N ARG A 94 22.72 -48.78 -22.95
CA ARG A 94 23.12 -47.54 -22.23
C ARG A 94 21.93 -47.03 -21.38
N LYS A 95 21.64 -47.69 -20.27
CA LYS A 95 20.68 -47.22 -19.24
C LYS A 95 21.22 -47.28 -17.80
N TRP A 96 22.52 -47.51 -17.61
CA TRP A 96 23.12 -47.69 -16.26
C TRP A 96 24.06 -46.58 -15.80
N ILE A 97 24.23 -45.50 -16.56
CA ILE A 97 25.13 -44.39 -16.17
C ILE A 97 24.37 -43.18 -15.59
N ILE A 98 23.05 -43.05 -15.85
CA ILE A 98 22.25 -41.92 -15.33
C ILE A 98 21.72 -42.19 -13.91
N GLY A 99 21.41 -43.44 -13.56
CA GLY A 99 20.92 -43.79 -12.22
C GLY A 99 21.97 -43.77 -11.10
N GLY A 100 23.26 -43.89 -11.45
CA GLY A 100 24.35 -43.91 -10.47
C GLY A 100 24.77 -42.53 -9.95
N VAL A 101 24.52 -41.46 -10.73
CA VAL A 101 24.87 -40.08 -10.36
C VAL A 101 23.81 -39.50 -9.41
N ILE A 102 22.53 -39.82 -9.62
CA ILE A 102 21.43 -39.35 -8.76
C ILE A 102 21.52 -39.96 -7.34
N ALA A 103 21.88 -41.24 -7.22
CA ALA A 103 22.06 -41.89 -5.91
C ALA A 103 23.26 -41.36 -5.11
N LEU A 104 24.32 -40.88 -5.78
CA LEU A 104 25.49 -40.31 -5.12
C LEU A 104 25.22 -38.89 -4.60
N VAL A 105 24.42 -38.10 -5.32
CA VAL A 105 24.01 -36.74 -4.90
C VAL A 105 23.06 -36.81 -3.70
N VAL A 106 22.10 -37.74 -3.69
CA VAL A 106 21.18 -37.93 -2.55
C VAL A 106 21.93 -38.40 -1.27
N LEU A 107 22.97 -39.23 -1.42
CA LEU A 107 23.80 -39.65 -0.28
C LEU A 107 24.74 -38.55 0.24
N LEU A 108 25.17 -37.61 -0.62
CA LEU A 108 25.97 -36.46 -0.19
C LEU A 108 25.12 -35.38 0.50
N ILE A 109 23.88 -35.18 0.04
CA ILE A 109 22.90 -34.29 0.69
C ILE A 109 22.48 -34.85 2.05
N GLY A 110 22.15 -36.15 2.14
CA GLY A 110 21.83 -36.81 3.41
C GLY A 110 23.00 -36.92 4.39
N GLY A 111 24.23 -37.00 3.88
CA GLY A 111 25.45 -37.04 4.70
C GLY A 111 25.85 -35.68 5.29
N ALA A 112 25.58 -34.57 4.59
CA ALA A 112 25.85 -33.23 5.09
C ALA A 112 24.86 -32.81 6.18
N ALA A 113 23.57 -33.13 6.01
CA ALA A 113 22.54 -32.89 7.04
C ALA A 113 22.82 -33.67 8.34
N ALA A 114 23.26 -34.92 8.24
CA ALA A 114 23.61 -35.74 9.41
C ALA A 114 24.92 -35.32 10.10
N PHE A 115 25.83 -34.64 9.40
CA PHE A 115 27.06 -34.11 9.98
C PHE A 115 26.84 -32.76 10.68
N PHE A 116 25.94 -31.92 10.15
CA PHE A 116 25.56 -30.64 10.74
C PHE A 116 24.81 -30.79 12.08
N LEU A 117 24.02 -31.86 12.21
CA LEU A 117 23.31 -32.21 13.47
C LEU A 117 24.22 -32.73 14.60
N LEU A 118 25.52 -32.96 14.36
CA LEU A 118 26.42 -33.52 15.38
C LEU A 118 27.49 -32.54 15.89
N THR A 119 27.53 -31.29 15.43
CA THR A 119 28.61 -30.35 15.80
C THR A 119 28.18 -28.91 16.10
N ARG A 120 26.96 -28.63 16.57
CA ARG A 120 26.65 -27.30 17.11
C ARG A 120 26.81 -27.31 18.63
N ASP A 121 27.95 -26.78 19.07
CA ASP A 121 28.21 -26.35 20.44
C ASP A 121 27.34 -25.12 20.78
N ASP A 122 26.79 -25.14 21.99
CA ASP A 122 25.95 -24.13 22.62
C ASP A 122 26.67 -22.77 22.78
N ASP A 123 26.03 -21.67 22.35
CA ASP A 123 26.00 -20.34 23.00
C ASP A 123 25.44 -19.28 22.02
N ASP A 124 24.14 -19.01 22.10
CA ASP A 124 23.52 -17.68 22.16
C ASP A 124 22.00 -17.82 21.96
N SER A 125 21.22 -17.08 22.75
CA SER A 125 19.77 -17.23 22.90
C SER A 125 19.01 -16.83 21.62
N ALA A 126 18.81 -17.78 20.73
CA ALA A 126 17.76 -17.72 19.71
C ALA A 126 16.44 -18.20 20.34
N ALA A 127 15.33 -17.55 19.99
CA ALA A 127 14.00 -18.10 20.24
C ALA A 127 13.98 -19.57 19.80
N GLY A 128 13.35 -20.43 20.61
CA GLY A 128 13.35 -21.87 20.34
C GLY A 128 12.79 -22.15 18.95
N GLU A 129 13.35 -23.11 18.24
CA GLU A 129 12.96 -23.50 16.88
C GLU A 129 11.48 -23.98 16.77
N ASP A 130 10.77 -24.04 17.91
CA ASP A 130 9.40 -24.49 18.09
C ASP A 130 8.47 -23.42 18.70
N GLU A 131 8.93 -22.17 18.90
CA GLU A 131 8.12 -21.08 19.47
C GLU A 131 7.41 -20.27 18.37
N ILE A 132 6.11 -20.09 18.51
CA ILE A 132 5.24 -19.27 17.67
C ILE A 132 5.42 -17.82 18.06
N LEU A 133 5.82 -17.00 17.09
CA LEU A 133 5.99 -15.56 17.24
C LEU A 133 4.67 -14.80 17.06
N LEU A 134 4.24 -14.07 18.07
CA LEU A 134 3.17 -13.09 18.01
C LEU A 134 3.73 -11.82 17.36
N GLU A 135 3.25 -11.50 16.16
CA GLU A 135 3.68 -10.34 15.40
C GLU A 135 2.54 -9.29 15.33
N PRO A 136 2.59 -8.21 16.13
CA PRO A 136 1.70 -7.07 16.00
C PRO A 136 1.67 -6.49 14.58
N ALA A 137 0.55 -5.87 14.19
CA ALA A 137 0.30 -5.47 12.79
C ALA A 137 1.37 -4.54 12.19
N GLY A 138 1.98 -3.68 13.01
CA GLY A 138 3.08 -2.80 12.60
C GLY A 138 4.49 -3.36 12.80
N MET A 139 4.63 -4.56 13.38
CA MET A 139 5.93 -5.13 13.72
C MET A 139 6.69 -5.54 12.47
N ARG A 140 7.96 -5.10 12.40
CA ARG A 140 8.94 -5.64 11.48
C ARG A 140 9.91 -6.55 12.20
N ILE A 141 10.11 -7.76 11.69
CA ILE A 141 11.11 -8.67 12.25
C ILE A 141 12.53 -8.17 11.94
N THR A 142 13.48 -8.48 12.83
CA THR A 142 14.86 -7.94 12.78
C THR A 142 15.66 -8.34 11.53
N ASN A 143 15.25 -9.40 10.83
CA ASN A 143 15.87 -9.90 9.60
C ASN A 143 14.92 -9.80 8.40
N ALA A 144 14.19 -8.70 8.25
CA ALA A 144 13.27 -8.49 7.13
C ALA A 144 13.98 -8.56 5.76
N PHE A 145 13.25 -9.04 4.74
CA PHE A 145 13.75 -9.07 3.36
C PHE A 145 13.92 -7.67 2.80
N THR A 146 12.94 -6.79 3.01
CA THR A 146 12.92 -5.44 2.42
C THR A 146 12.62 -4.38 3.49
N ASP A 147 12.72 -3.09 3.12
CA ASP A 147 11.98 -2.05 3.84
C ASP A 147 10.46 -2.26 3.65
N SER A 148 9.59 -1.55 4.38
CA SER A 148 8.14 -1.76 4.22
C SER A 148 7.69 -1.45 2.81
N VAL A 149 7.01 -2.43 2.21
CA VAL A 149 6.37 -2.36 0.89
C VAL A 149 4.86 -2.25 1.04
N GLY A 150 4.40 -1.68 2.16
CA GLY A 150 2.98 -1.47 2.44
C GLY A 150 2.77 -0.29 3.38
N GLN A 151 1.57 0.29 3.34
CA GLN A 151 1.14 1.34 4.25
C GLN A 151 0.87 0.72 5.63
N LEU A 152 1.30 1.38 6.71
CA LEU A 152 0.83 1.01 8.04
C LEU A 152 -0.65 1.43 8.15
N VAL A 153 -1.56 0.47 8.10
CA VAL A 153 -2.98 0.75 8.31
C VAL A 153 -3.17 1.10 9.79
N GLY A 154 -3.72 2.30 10.03
CA GLY A 154 -4.21 2.68 11.35
C GLY A 154 -5.30 1.72 11.81
N LYS A 155 -5.47 1.59 13.14
CA LYS A 155 -6.41 0.72 13.87
C LYS A 155 -7.27 -0.21 13.00
N ALA A 156 -7.03 -1.51 13.13
CA ALA A 156 -7.97 -2.53 12.69
C ALA A 156 -9.40 -2.14 13.11
N SER A 157 -10.31 -2.07 12.14
CA SER A 157 -11.71 -1.80 12.42
C SER A 157 -12.26 -2.85 13.40
N PRO A 158 -13.25 -2.50 14.24
CA PRO A 158 -13.99 -3.52 14.96
C PRO A 158 -14.45 -4.58 13.98
N LEU A 159 -14.30 -5.86 14.35
CA LEU A 159 -14.65 -7.04 13.56
C LEU A 159 -16.16 -7.09 13.28
N ARG A 160 -16.63 -6.20 12.41
CA ARG A 160 -17.99 -6.19 11.92
C ARG A 160 -17.97 -6.15 10.39
N PRO A 161 -18.80 -6.98 9.76
CA PRO A 161 -19.52 -8.08 10.40
C PRO A 161 -18.57 -9.17 10.90
N GLU A 162 -18.98 -9.86 11.97
CA GLU A 162 -18.24 -11.01 12.46
C GLU A 162 -18.16 -12.03 11.33
N VAL A 163 -16.95 -12.33 10.84
CA VAL A 163 -16.75 -13.44 9.89
C VAL A 163 -17.51 -14.63 10.45
N PRO A 164 -18.47 -15.23 9.71
CA PRO A 164 -19.21 -16.38 10.19
C PRO A 164 -18.23 -17.38 10.77
N THR A 165 -18.50 -17.86 11.99
CA THR A 165 -17.62 -18.80 12.68
C THR A 165 -17.32 -19.92 11.70
N VAL A 166 -16.08 -19.99 11.18
CA VAL A 166 -15.77 -20.94 10.14
C VAL A 166 -15.92 -22.31 10.77
N GLY A 167 -17.02 -22.98 10.46
CA GLY A 167 -17.41 -24.26 11.00
C GLY A 167 -16.54 -25.36 10.40
N GLY A 168 -15.24 -25.31 10.66
CA GLY A 168 -14.26 -26.33 10.33
C GLY A 168 -13.72 -26.92 11.63
N ALA A 169 -13.67 -28.24 11.72
CA ALA A 169 -12.98 -28.91 12.82
C ALA A 169 -11.54 -28.36 12.92
N ALA A 170 -11.11 -27.98 14.12
CA ALA A 170 -9.74 -27.55 14.39
C ALA A 170 -8.74 -28.48 13.69
N GLY A 171 -8.03 -27.95 12.69
CA GLY A 171 -7.05 -28.69 11.89
C GLY A 171 -5.75 -28.97 12.65
N GLY A 172 -5.78 -28.92 13.98
CA GLY A 172 -4.63 -28.99 14.86
C GLY A 172 -4.99 -28.56 16.29
N ALA A 173 -3.97 -28.36 17.13
CA ALA A 173 -4.13 -27.89 18.51
C ALA A 173 -4.47 -26.39 18.63
N LEU A 174 -4.41 -25.63 17.53
CA LEU A 174 -4.71 -24.20 17.47
C LEU A 174 -5.73 -23.86 16.39
N GLY A 175 -6.59 -22.90 16.73
CA GLY A 175 -7.28 -22.05 15.78
C GLY A 175 -8.46 -22.66 15.01
N HIS A 176 -9.14 -21.77 14.28
CA HIS A 176 -10.20 -22.08 13.34
C HIS A 176 -9.62 -22.25 11.95
N LEU A 177 -9.93 -23.39 11.32
CA LEU A 177 -9.56 -23.64 9.93
C LEU A 177 -10.51 -22.85 9.01
N ALA A 178 -9.96 -22.04 8.11
CA ALA A 178 -10.73 -21.22 7.17
C ALA A 178 -10.34 -21.48 5.72
N LYS A 179 -11.31 -21.53 4.82
CA LYS A 179 -11.01 -21.53 3.38
C LYS A 179 -10.64 -20.13 2.93
N GLY A 180 -9.66 -19.99 2.04
CA GLY A 180 -9.22 -18.66 1.59
C GLY A 180 -10.26 -17.88 0.79
N ASP A 181 -11.31 -18.53 0.24
CA ASP A 181 -12.45 -17.90 -0.45
C ASP A 181 -13.60 -17.50 0.48
N THR A 182 -13.45 -17.66 1.80
CA THR A 182 -14.51 -17.34 2.76
C THR A 182 -14.86 -15.83 2.67
N PRO A 183 -16.10 -15.45 2.32
CA PRO A 183 -16.48 -14.05 2.20
C PRO A 183 -16.24 -13.27 3.50
N GLY A 184 -15.63 -12.09 3.38
CA GLY A 184 -15.28 -11.23 4.50
C GLY A 184 -14.14 -11.76 5.39
N LEU A 185 -13.48 -12.88 5.04
CA LEU A 185 -12.30 -13.36 5.78
C LEU A 185 -11.19 -12.29 5.84
N TYR A 186 -11.02 -11.60 4.72
CA TYR A 186 -10.08 -10.52 4.52
C TYR A 186 -10.82 -9.18 4.46
N GLY A 187 -10.08 -8.11 4.73
CA GLY A 187 -10.53 -6.74 4.57
C GLY A 187 -9.63 -5.99 3.59
N GLY A 188 -9.86 -4.70 3.49
CA GLY A 188 -9.04 -3.78 2.71
C GLY A 188 -9.60 -2.37 2.81
N THR A 189 -9.07 -1.47 2.03
CA THR A 189 -9.73 -0.20 1.72
C THR A 189 -10.25 -0.34 0.29
N GLN A 190 -11.53 -0.09 0.07
CA GLN A 190 -12.11 -0.20 -1.26
C GLN A 190 -11.38 0.75 -2.22
N ARG A 191 -11.03 0.25 -3.41
CA ARG A 191 -10.26 0.96 -4.43
C ARG A 191 -8.82 1.30 -4.07
N GLU A 192 -8.28 0.72 -2.99
CA GLU A 192 -6.88 0.89 -2.61
C GLU A 192 -6.18 -0.42 -2.21
N GLY A 193 -4.96 -0.58 -2.71
CA GLY A 193 -4.07 -1.68 -2.40
C GLY A 193 -3.21 -1.34 -1.19
N THR A 194 -3.35 -2.11 -0.11
CA THR A 194 -2.58 -1.89 1.13
C THR A 194 -1.09 -2.26 1.00
N CYS A 195 -0.70 -2.84 -0.14
CA CYS A 195 0.64 -3.35 -0.43
C CYS A 195 1.11 -2.86 -1.80
N ASP A 196 2.33 -2.33 -1.85
CA ASP A 196 3.00 -1.88 -3.06
C ASP A 196 3.79 -3.05 -3.68
N ALA A 197 3.13 -3.74 -4.61
CA ALA A 197 3.70 -4.86 -5.36
C ALA A 197 4.91 -4.45 -6.20
N ASP A 198 4.86 -3.27 -6.83
CA ASP A 198 5.93 -2.75 -7.69
C ASP A 198 7.20 -2.47 -6.88
N GLN A 199 7.06 -1.82 -5.72
CA GLN A 199 8.19 -1.55 -4.83
C GLN A 199 8.86 -2.83 -4.33
N LEU A 200 8.07 -3.88 -4.04
CA LEU A 200 8.62 -5.20 -3.69
C LEU A 200 9.43 -5.79 -4.85
N VAL A 201 8.87 -5.79 -6.05
CA VAL A 201 9.52 -6.34 -7.25
C VAL A 201 10.81 -5.58 -7.56
N GLU A 202 10.76 -4.25 -7.58
CA GLU A 202 11.94 -3.41 -7.81
C GLU A 202 13.04 -3.72 -6.80
N PHE A 203 12.71 -3.83 -5.51
CA PHE A 203 13.68 -4.19 -4.49
C PHE A 203 14.30 -5.56 -4.74
N LEU A 204 13.50 -6.58 -5.05
CA LEU A 204 14.01 -7.94 -5.25
C LEU A 204 14.92 -8.02 -6.48
N GLU A 205 14.58 -7.32 -7.56
CA GLU A 205 15.43 -7.25 -8.76
C GLU A 205 16.78 -6.59 -8.51
N GLU A 206 16.82 -5.59 -7.63
CA GLU A 206 18.06 -4.94 -7.21
C GLU A 206 18.89 -5.80 -6.22
N ASN A 207 18.30 -6.85 -5.63
CA ASN A 207 18.89 -7.69 -4.60
C ASN A 207 18.85 -9.19 -4.96
N PRO A 208 19.73 -9.68 -5.86
CA PRO A 208 19.65 -11.04 -6.43
C PRO A 208 19.70 -12.17 -5.40
N ASP A 209 20.52 -12.03 -4.35
CA ASP A 209 20.63 -13.05 -3.29
C ASP A 209 19.33 -13.15 -2.49
N LYS A 210 18.66 -12.01 -2.26
CA LYS A 210 17.36 -11.97 -1.59
C LYS A 210 16.25 -12.47 -2.52
N ALA A 211 16.26 -12.10 -3.79
CA ALA A 211 15.34 -12.64 -4.79
C ALA A 211 15.41 -14.16 -4.87
N ALA A 212 16.61 -14.74 -4.88
CA ALA A 212 16.79 -16.19 -4.90
C ALA A 212 16.16 -16.89 -3.68
N ALA A 213 16.45 -16.39 -2.48
CA ALA A 213 15.88 -16.92 -1.25
C ALA A 213 14.36 -16.69 -1.16
N TRP A 214 13.87 -15.55 -1.64
CA TRP A 214 12.45 -15.21 -1.65
C TRP A 214 11.67 -16.12 -2.59
N ALA A 215 12.19 -16.32 -3.80
CA ALA A 215 11.59 -17.18 -4.82
C ALA A 215 11.51 -18.64 -4.36
N GLU A 216 12.53 -19.14 -3.65
CA GLU A 216 12.54 -20.49 -3.08
C GLU A 216 11.37 -20.70 -2.11
N VAL A 217 11.05 -19.72 -1.25
CA VAL A 217 9.96 -19.83 -0.27
C VAL A 217 8.60 -19.94 -0.96
N VAL A 218 8.35 -19.10 -1.96
CA VAL A 218 7.04 -19.08 -2.64
C VAL A 218 6.92 -20.11 -3.76
N GLY A 219 8.02 -20.77 -4.12
CA GLY A 219 8.06 -21.83 -5.14
C GLY A 219 8.07 -21.29 -6.58
N THR A 220 8.72 -20.15 -6.82
CA THR A 220 8.89 -19.53 -8.16
C THR A 220 10.37 -19.47 -8.55
N GLU A 221 10.69 -19.07 -9.79
CA GLU A 221 12.07 -18.75 -10.21
C GLU A 221 12.38 -17.24 -10.03
N PRO A 222 13.65 -16.84 -9.79
CA PRO A 222 13.98 -15.42 -9.55
C PRO A 222 13.62 -14.47 -10.70
N ASP A 223 13.68 -14.94 -11.94
CA ASP A 223 13.28 -14.17 -13.13
C ASP A 223 11.76 -14.16 -13.37
N GLU A 224 11.00 -14.96 -12.63
CA GLU A 224 9.53 -15.01 -12.66
C GLU A 224 8.89 -14.23 -11.49
N ILE A 225 9.68 -13.68 -10.56
CA ILE A 225 9.18 -12.97 -9.37
C ILE A 225 8.20 -11.86 -9.73
N ARG A 226 8.51 -11.05 -10.76
CA ARG A 226 7.61 -9.97 -11.20
C ARG A 226 6.24 -10.51 -11.57
N GLU A 227 6.20 -11.48 -12.49
CA GLU A 227 4.95 -12.09 -12.95
C GLU A 227 4.21 -12.76 -11.79
N TYR A 228 4.92 -13.40 -10.86
CA TYR A 228 4.30 -14.01 -9.69
C TYR A 228 3.67 -12.96 -8.76
N VAL A 229 4.39 -11.91 -8.39
CA VAL A 229 3.91 -10.87 -7.46
C VAL A 229 2.74 -10.10 -8.07
N GLU A 230 2.77 -9.81 -9.38
CA GLU A 230 1.66 -9.19 -10.13
C GLU A 230 0.37 -10.02 -10.11
N THR A 231 0.42 -11.31 -9.77
CA THR A 231 -0.79 -12.13 -9.59
C THR A 231 -1.35 -12.08 -8.18
N LEU A 232 -0.62 -11.56 -7.19
CA LEU A 232 -1.09 -11.56 -5.82
C LEU A 232 -2.09 -10.41 -5.58
N THR A 233 -3.02 -10.62 -4.67
CA THR A 233 -4.04 -9.62 -4.31
C THR A 233 -3.73 -9.01 -2.94
N PRO A 234 -3.52 -7.68 -2.82
CA PRO A 234 -3.35 -7.02 -1.53
C PRO A 234 -4.62 -7.06 -0.70
N VAL A 235 -4.51 -7.46 0.57
CA VAL A 235 -5.62 -7.52 1.52
C VAL A 235 -5.15 -7.20 2.96
N LEU A 236 -6.11 -6.94 3.84
CA LEU A 236 -5.91 -6.79 5.27
C LEU A 236 -6.39 -8.04 6.01
N LEU A 237 -5.59 -8.57 6.93
CA LEU A 237 -6.05 -9.65 7.80
C LEU A 237 -7.15 -9.12 8.75
N ARG A 238 -8.33 -9.72 8.75
CA ARG A 238 -9.37 -9.41 9.76
C ARG A 238 -9.28 -10.32 10.99
N ARG A 239 -8.45 -11.36 10.98
CA ARG A 239 -8.25 -12.24 12.13
C ARG A 239 -6.76 -12.48 12.34
N ASP A 240 -6.41 -12.76 13.59
CA ASP A 240 -5.07 -13.19 13.94
C ASP A 240 -4.78 -14.48 13.18
N THR A 241 -3.80 -14.49 12.28
CA THR A 241 -3.61 -15.56 11.29
C THR A 241 -2.26 -16.23 11.47
N LEU A 242 -2.26 -17.56 11.59
CA LEU A 242 -1.03 -18.36 11.69
C LEU A 242 -0.44 -18.60 10.30
N VAL A 243 0.84 -18.28 10.14
CA VAL A 243 1.62 -18.44 8.91
C VAL A 243 3.05 -18.89 9.25
N THR A 244 3.80 -19.30 8.23
CA THR A 244 5.26 -19.34 8.32
C THR A 244 5.82 -18.08 7.65
N ASN A 245 6.32 -17.14 8.46
CA ASN A 245 7.02 -15.95 7.99
C ASN A 245 8.50 -16.28 7.74
N HIS A 246 9.18 -15.58 6.83
CA HIS A 246 10.59 -15.83 6.54
C HIS A 246 11.40 -14.55 6.64
N GLY A 247 12.38 -14.55 7.54
CA GLY A 247 13.46 -13.57 7.52
C GLY A 247 14.56 -13.97 6.54
N PHE A 248 15.56 -13.12 6.37
CA PHE A 248 16.72 -13.38 5.53
C PHE A 248 18.01 -13.35 6.37
N SER A 249 18.76 -14.45 6.39
CA SER A 249 20.04 -14.53 7.09
C SER A 249 21.01 -15.46 6.37
N ASN A 250 22.29 -15.08 6.31
CA ASN A 250 23.35 -15.87 5.68
C ASN A 250 23.09 -16.29 4.22
N GLY A 251 22.31 -15.51 3.47
CA GLY A 251 21.97 -15.81 2.07
C GLY A 251 20.77 -16.73 1.89
N GLU A 252 20.09 -17.10 2.99
CA GLU A 252 18.98 -18.05 2.99
C GLU A 252 17.74 -17.43 3.64
N ALA A 253 16.57 -17.91 3.25
CA ALA A 253 15.32 -17.63 3.94
C ALA A 253 15.27 -18.44 5.24
N THR A 254 15.01 -17.78 6.37
CA THR A 254 14.92 -18.42 7.69
C THR A 254 13.47 -18.45 8.15
N PRO A 255 12.86 -19.64 8.29
CA PRO A 255 11.46 -19.76 8.69
C PRO A 255 11.26 -19.35 10.15
N LEU A 256 10.14 -18.70 10.39
CA LEU A 256 9.65 -18.22 11.67
C LEU A 256 8.16 -18.57 11.70
N LEU A 257 7.77 -19.44 12.61
CA LEU A 257 6.35 -19.74 12.80
C LEU A 257 5.71 -18.54 13.50
N SER A 258 4.68 -17.94 12.90
CA SER A 258 4.17 -16.64 13.35
C SER A 258 2.66 -16.57 13.33
N VAL A 259 2.07 -15.91 14.35
CA VAL A 259 0.71 -15.36 14.27
C VAL A 259 0.82 -13.89 13.93
N LEU A 260 0.29 -13.51 12.77
CA LEU A 260 0.15 -12.12 12.36
C LEU A 260 -1.14 -11.56 12.95
N GLN A 261 -1.04 -10.44 13.68
CA GLN A 261 -2.21 -9.77 14.24
C GLN A 261 -3.18 -9.33 13.13
N ALA A 262 -4.49 -9.37 13.41
CA ALA A 262 -5.50 -8.67 12.61
C ALA A 262 -5.10 -7.19 12.37
N GLY A 263 -5.33 -6.68 11.17
CA GLY A 263 -4.83 -5.41 10.69
C GLY A 263 -3.45 -5.49 10.02
N THR A 264 -2.83 -6.67 9.93
CA THR A 264 -1.61 -6.83 9.13
C THR A 264 -1.96 -6.87 7.64
N ALA A 265 -1.30 -6.03 6.84
CA ALA A 265 -1.40 -6.05 5.39
C ALA A 265 -0.58 -7.21 4.79
N VAL A 266 -1.22 -7.99 3.92
CA VAL A 266 -0.62 -9.14 3.23
C VAL A 266 -1.03 -9.16 1.75
N MET A 267 -0.24 -9.84 0.92
CA MET A 267 -0.70 -10.22 -0.42
C MET A 267 -1.03 -11.72 -0.44
N VAL A 268 -2.21 -12.06 -0.96
CA VAL A 268 -2.71 -13.45 -1.04
C VAL A 268 -2.66 -13.97 -2.48
N ASP A 269 -2.48 -15.29 -2.63
CA ASP A 269 -2.59 -15.93 -3.94
C ASP A 269 -4.04 -16.27 -4.31
N ARG A 270 -4.22 -16.96 -5.45
CA ARG A 270 -5.51 -17.32 -6.01
C ARG A 270 -6.31 -18.33 -5.19
N GLN A 271 -5.71 -18.94 -4.17
CA GLN A 271 -6.39 -19.77 -3.17
C GLN A 271 -6.77 -18.97 -1.92
N GLY A 272 -6.39 -17.70 -1.85
CA GLY A 272 -6.55 -16.86 -0.67
C GLY A 272 -5.52 -17.19 0.41
N ILE A 273 -4.35 -17.72 0.07
CA ILE A 273 -3.28 -18.02 1.03
C ILE A 273 -2.33 -16.81 1.12
N PRO A 274 -2.02 -16.26 2.31
CA PRO A 274 -1.03 -15.20 2.46
C PRO A 274 0.36 -15.63 1.97
N ARG A 275 0.92 -14.89 1.01
CA ARG A 275 2.23 -15.14 0.39
C ARG A 275 3.26 -14.06 0.66
N VAL A 276 2.83 -12.86 1.05
CA VAL A 276 3.73 -11.77 1.39
C VAL A 276 3.19 -10.99 2.59
N LYS A 277 4.08 -10.64 3.53
CA LYS A 277 3.78 -9.65 4.58
C LYS A 277 4.28 -8.28 4.14
N CYS A 278 3.37 -7.34 3.92
CA CYS A 278 3.68 -6.10 3.19
C CYS A 278 4.59 -5.16 3.98
N ASN A 279 4.51 -5.16 5.31
CA ASN A 279 5.35 -4.28 6.12
C ASN A 279 6.86 -4.66 6.16
N CYS A 280 7.23 -5.82 5.61
CA CYS A 280 8.61 -6.34 5.56
C CYS A 280 9.03 -6.91 4.20
N GLY A 281 8.11 -7.01 3.24
CA GLY A 281 8.30 -7.74 1.97
C GLY A 281 8.65 -9.21 2.13
N ASN A 282 8.42 -9.78 3.32
CA ASN A 282 8.81 -11.13 3.63
C ASN A 282 7.92 -12.13 2.89
N PRO A 283 8.49 -13.19 2.30
CA PRO A 283 7.70 -14.25 1.72
C PRO A 283 7.09 -15.09 2.85
N LEU A 284 5.82 -15.43 2.68
CA LEU A 284 5.04 -16.26 3.58
C LEU A 284 4.77 -17.61 2.93
N SER A 285 4.75 -18.65 3.76
CA SER A 285 4.24 -19.97 3.36
C SER A 285 3.18 -20.44 4.36
N PRO A 286 2.33 -21.42 3.97
CA PRO A 286 1.38 -22.01 4.89
C PRO A 286 2.02 -22.48 6.19
N ALA A 287 1.30 -22.35 7.30
CA ALA A 287 1.73 -22.93 8.56
C ALA A 287 1.69 -24.46 8.49
N PRO A 288 2.68 -25.17 9.06
CA PRO A 288 2.59 -26.61 9.23
C PRO A 288 1.53 -26.97 10.30
N GLU A 289 1.13 -28.23 10.35
CA GLU A 289 0.25 -28.72 11.43
C GLU A 289 0.95 -28.59 12.79
N ILE A 290 0.30 -27.89 13.73
CA ILE A 290 0.82 -27.65 15.09
C ILE A 290 0.08 -28.54 16.10
N THR A 291 0.86 -29.26 16.91
CA THR A 291 0.33 -30.21 17.90
C THR A 291 0.53 -29.77 19.35
N ASP A 292 1.52 -28.92 19.64
CA ASP A 292 1.80 -28.37 20.97
C ASP A 292 2.29 -26.91 20.84
N PRO A 293 1.37 -25.94 20.75
CA PRO A 293 1.72 -24.55 20.49
C PRO A 293 2.38 -23.89 21.70
N GLN A 294 3.51 -23.23 21.46
CA GLN A 294 4.19 -22.41 22.46
C GLN A 294 4.33 -21.00 21.89
N PHE A 295 3.85 -19.98 22.61
CA PHE A 295 3.85 -18.59 22.12
C PHE A 295 4.84 -17.73 22.91
N ASN A 296 5.54 -16.82 22.22
CA ASN A 296 6.27 -15.73 22.88
C ASN A 296 5.28 -14.72 23.46
N ARG A 297 5.04 -14.79 24.77
CA ARG A 297 4.05 -13.91 25.42
C ARG A 297 4.52 -12.46 25.60
N ASP A 298 5.77 -12.16 25.25
CA ASP A 298 6.35 -10.82 25.41
C ASP A 298 5.78 -9.80 24.41
N ASP A 299 5.31 -10.26 23.24
CA ASP A 299 4.77 -9.42 22.16
C ASP A 299 3.24 -9.53 22.02
N GLU A 300 2.58 -10.11 23.02
CA GLU A 300 1.12 -10.28 23.06
C GLU A 300 0.40 -8.93 23.10
N TRP A 301 -0.59 -8.73 22.21
CA TRP A 301 -1.46 -7.55 22.20
C TRP A 301 -2.72 -7.75 23.05
N GLU A 302 -3.33 -6.64 23.45
CA GLU A 302 -4.64 -6.67 24.11
C GLU A 302 -5.69 -7.30 23.18
N GLY A 303 -6.34 -8.36 23.66
CA GLY A 303 -7.38 -9.08 22.90
C GLY A 303 -6.88 -10.29 22.10
N PHE A 304 -5.59 -10.64 22.17
CA PHE A 304 -5.11 -11.90 21.61
C PHE A 304 -5.82 -13.09 22.27
N ASP A 305 -6.35 -13.99 21.44
CA ASP A 305 -7.03 -15.23 21.86
C ASP A 305 -6.56 -16.37 20.96
N GLU A 306 -5.79 -17.31 21.53
CA GLU A 306 -5.22 -18.46 20.82
C GLU A 306 -6.29 -19.38 20.22
N ASP A 307 -7.49 -19.42 20.81
CA ASP A 307 -8.62 -20.19 20.29
C ASP A 307 -9.24 -19.51 19.05
N GLN A 308 -9.02 -18.21 18.84
CA GLN A 308 -9.58 -17.43 17.72
C GLN A 308 -8.61 -17.26 16.55
N VAL A 309 -7.38 -17.77 16.64
CA VAL A 309 -6.41 -17.74 15.56
C VAL A 309 -6.97 -18.46 14.34
N VAL A 310 -6.76 -17.92 13.14
CA VAL A 310 -7.17 -18.54 11.87
C VAL A 310 -5.98 -19.22 11.20
N VAL A 311 -6.22 -20.40 10.66
CA VAL A 311 -5.30 -21.11 9.76
C VAL A 311 -6.01 -21.28 8.42
N ILE A 312 -5.34 -20.91 7.31
CA ILE A 312 -5.92 -21.11 5.97
C ILE A 312 -5.80 -22.58 5.56
N ASP A 313 -6.91 -23.18 5.17
CA ASP A 313 -7.02 -24.55 4.70
C ASP A 313 -6.37 -24.70 3.33
N THR A 314 -5.28 -25.48 3.28
CA THR A 314 -4.52 -25.74 2.06
C THR A 314 -4.81 -27.13 1.46
N ASP A 315 -5.68 -27.93 2.12
CA ASP A 315 -6.11 -29.24 1.61
C ASP A 315 -7.28 -29.12 0.61
N VAL A 316 -7.82 -27.92 0.44
CA VAL A 316 -8.90 -27.60 -0.50
C VAL A 316 -8.34 -26.80 -1.66
N GLU A 317 -8.50 -27.32 -2.89
CA GLU A 317 -8.17 -26.57 -4.10
C GLU A 317 -9.25 -25.50 -4.34
N ILE A 318 -8.84 -24.24 -4.31
CA ILE A 318 -9.68 -23.06 -4.51
C ILE A 318 -9.14 -22.26 -5.71
N ASP A 319 -10.03 -21.69 -6.51
CA ASP A 319 -9.69 -20.84 -7.65
C ASP A 319 -10.51 -19.55 -7.57
N ILE A 320 -9.97 -18.53 -6.90
CA ILE A 320 -10.66 -17.26 -6.62
C ILE A 320 -10.53 -16.35 -7.84
N ASP A 321 -11.67 -15.97 -8.41
CA ASP A 321 -11.74 -14.90 -9.41
C ASP A 321 -11.98 -13.53 -8.76
N VAL A 322 -12.70 -13.48 -7.65
CA VAL A 322 -13.08 -12.26 -6.92
C VAL A 322 -13.08 -12.56 -5.42
N PHE A 323 -12.42 -11.70 -4.63
CA PHE A 323 -12.49 -11.70 -3.18
C PHE A 323 -13.65 -10.82 -2.71
N VAL A 324 -14.43 -11.31 -1.74
CA VAL A 324 -15.39 -10.48 -1.01
C VAL A 324 -14.69 -9.96 0.24
N LEU A 325 -14.33 -8.69 0.24
CA LEU A 325 -13.61 -8.00 1.30
C LEU A 325 -14.55 -7.11 2.13
N VAL A 326 -14.10 -6.76 3.33
CA VAL A 326 -14.75 -5.75 4.17
C VAL A 326 -13.88 -4.51 4.25
N ASP A 327 -14.46 -3.36 3.95
CA ASP A 327 -13.80 -2.07 4.06
C ASP A 327 -13.44 -1.77 5.53
N ASN A 328 -12.17 -1.45 5.78
CA ASN A 328 -11.68 -1.23 7.14
C ASN A 328 -12.17 0.10 7.74
N GLU A 329 -12.65 1.05 6.96
CA GLU A 329 -13.16 2.32 7.47
C GLU A 329 -14.68 2.30 7.61
N THR A 330 -15.39 1.83 6.58
CA THR A 330 -16.86 1.86 6.54
C THR A 330 -17.49 0.59 7.12
N GLY A 331 -16.79 -0.55 7.07
CA GLY A 331 -17.34 -1.86 7.39
C GLY A 331 -18.22 -2.45 6.29
N GLU A 332 -18.34 -1.79 5.14
CA GLU A 332 -19.13 -2.26 3.99
C GLU A 332 -18.41 -3.37 3.22
N PHE A 333 -19.17 -4.22 2.54
CA PHE A 333 -18.60 -5.27 1.70
C PHE A 333 -18.31 -4.77 0.30
N PHE A 334 -17.18 -5.20 -0.25
CA PHE A 334 -16.84 -4.96 -1.65
C PHE A 334 -16.15 -6.16 -2.29
N ASN A 335 -16.27 -6.26 -3.61
CA ASN A 335 -15.62 -7.24 -4.46
C ASN A 335 -14.27 -6.68 -4.90
N ARG A 336 -13.21 -7.46 -4.76
CA ARG A 336 -11.89 -7.22 -5.35
C ARG A 336 -11.53 -8.32 -6.33
N PRO A 337 -11.47 -8.06 -7.64
CA PRO A 337 -11.02 -9.06 -8.60
C PRO A 337 -9.59 -9.54 -8.30
N PHE A 338 -9.34 -10.82 -8.54
CA PHE A 338 -8.02 -11.41 -8.26
C PHE A 338 -6.91 -10.73 -9.06
N GLY A 339 -5.82 -10.39 -8.37
CA GLY A 339 -4.61 -9.80 -8.95
C GLY A 339 -4.69 -8.28 -9.15
N THR A 340 -5.78 -7.64 -8.73
CA THR A 340 -5.91 -6.18 -8.77
C THR A 340 -5.44 -5.55 -7.46
N ASN A 341 -5.03 -4.29 -7.54
CA ASN A 341 -4.67 -3.47 -6.38
C ASN A 341 -5.85 -2.61 -5.90
N GLY A 342 -7.08 -3.00 -6.25
CA GLY A 342 -8.30 -2.29 -5.88
C GLY A 342 -8.93 -1.47 -7.01
N GLU A 343 -8.20 -1.19 -8.09
CA GLU A 343 -8.68 -0.38 -9.22
C GLU A 343 -9.94 -0.94 -9.92
N GLU A 344 -10.24 -2.23 -9.73
CA GLU A 344 -11.46 -2.89 -10.22
C GLU A 344 -12.46 -3.25 -9.10
N ASP A 345 -12.32 -2.63 -7.92
CA ASP A 345 -13.22 -2.92 -6.81
C ASP A 345 -14.64 -2.39 -7.05
N GLU A 346 -15.63 -3.22 -6.75
CA GLU A 346 -17.05 -2.89 -6.85
C GLU A 346 -17.76 -3.14 -5.51
N PRO A 347 -18.63 -2.23 -5.02
CA PRO A 347 -19.39 -2.47 -3.80
C PRO A 347 -20.37 -3.64 -4.02
N LEU A 348 -20.63 -4.43 -2.97
CA LEU A 348 -21.73 -5.40 -3.01
C LEU A 348 -23.06 -4.65 -2.84
N SER A 349 -24.08 -5.02 -3.61
CA SER A 349 -25.45 -4.55 -3.37
C SER A 349 -26.05 -5.16 -2.11
N ASP A 350 -27.02 -4.49 -1.50
CA ASP A 350 -27.73 -5.01 -0.31
C ASP A 350 -28.32 -6.43 -0.55
N GLU A 351 -28.78 -6.71 -1.77
CA GLU A 351 -29.27 -8.05 -2.14
C GLU A 351 -28.14 -9.10 -2.08
N GLU A 352 -26.97 -8.80 -2.64
CA GLU A 352 -25.79 -9.68 -2.59
C GLU A 352 -25.26 -9.84 -1.16
N VAL A 353 -25.24 -8.76 -0.39
CA VAL A 353 -24.89 -8.80 1.05
C VAL A 353 -25.83 -9.74 1.78
N CYS A 354 -27.14 -9.64 1.58
CA CYS A 354 -28.11 -10.52 2.24
C CYS A 354 -28.08 -11.98 1.76
N GLU A 355 -27.67 -12.23 0.52
CA GLU A 355 -27.44 -13.60 0.04
C GLU A 355 -26.24 -14.26 0.74
N LEU A 356 -25.16 -13.51 0.95
CA LEU A 356 -23.93 -14.00 1.58
C LEU A 356 -23.98 -13.96 3.12
N PHE A 357 -24.66 -12.97 3.67
CA PHE A 357 -24.71 -12.63 5.10
C PHE A 357 -26.15 -12.30 5.52
N PRO A 358 -27.02 -13.32 5.67
CA PRO A 358 -28.45 -13.11 5.93
C PRO A 358 -28.78 -12.56 7.31
N ASP A 359 -27.79 -12.48 8.21
CA ASP A 359 -27.95 -11.99 9.58
C ASP A 359 -27.54 -10.49 9.73
N GLU A 360 -27.19 -9.80 8.63
CA GLU A 360 -26.85 -8.38 8.65
C GLU A 360 -28.08 -7.49 8.86
N ASP A 361 -27.91 -6.37 9.59
CA ASP A 361 -29.00 -5.45 9.94
C ASP A 361 -29.72 -4.89 8.70
N VAL A 362 -29.00 -4.73 7.57
CA VAL A 362 -29.55 -4.27 6.27
C VAL A 362 -30.61 -5.23 5.70
N CYS A 363 -30.57 -6.50 6.10
CA CYS A 363 -31.48 -7.54 5.59
C CYS A 363 -32.85 -7.56 6.29
N ASP A 364 -32.99 -6.84 7.41
CA ASP A 364 -34.23 -6.74 8.17
C ASP A 364 -35.09 -5.52 7.78
N GLU A 365 -34.63 -4.62 6.90
CA GLU A 365 -35.39 -3.45 6.46
C GLU A 365 -36.44 -3.84 5.38
N GLU A 366 -37.74 -3.88 5.76
CA GLU A 366 -38.82 -4.03 4.78
C GLU A 366 -38.87 -2.80 3.85
N PRO A 367 -38.98 -2.96 2.52
CA PRO A 367 -39.08 -1.83 1.61
C PRO A 367 -40.31 -0.98 1.97
N PRO A 368 -40.23 0.36 1.92
CA PRO A 368 -41.34 1.21 2.33
C PRO A 368 -42.57 0.90 1.48
N THR A 369 -43.65 0.44 2.14
CA THR A 369 -44.92 0.18 1.48
C THR A 369 -45.59 1.49 1.09
N THR A 370 -45.45 1.88 -0.17
CA THR A 370 -46.11 3.05 -0.77
C THR A 370 -47.60 2.76 -0.99
N ASP A 371 -48.41 2.85 0.06
CA ASP A 371 -49.88 2.73 0.01
C ASP A 371 -50.52 4.05 0.48
N GLU A 372 -50.40 5.13 -0.29
CA GLU A 372 -51.38 6.24 -0.25
C GLU A 372 -51.67 6.76 -1.67
N GLU A 373 -52.90 6.49 -2.15
CA GLU A 373 -53.50 7.01 -3.38
C GLU A 373 -53.61 8.56 -3.35
N PRO A 374 -53.31 9.28 -4.45
CA PRO A 374 -53.46 10.74 -4.46
C PRO A 374 -54.90 11.16 -4.80
N PRO A 375 -55.43 12.25 -4.22
CA PRO A 375 -56.68 12.82 -4.69
C PRO A 375 -56.45 13.59 -5.99
N THR A 376 -57.29 13.30 -6.98
CA THR A 376 -57.42 14.03 -8.24
C THR A 376 -57.83 15.47 -8.01
N THR A 377 -57.10 16.45 -8.53
CA THR A 377 -57.66 17.76 -8.90
C THR A 377 -56.91 18.32 -10.10
N ASP A 378 -57.67 18.51 -11.18
CA ASP A 378 -57.33 19.27 -12.38
C ASP A 378 -56.90 20.70 -12.03
N GLU A 379 -55.65 21.07 -12.31
CA GLU A 379 -55.29 22.45 -12.67
C GLU A 379 -54.07 22.44 -13.63
N GLU A 380 -54.14 23.30 -14.65
CA GLU A 380 -53.18 23.48 -15.75
C GLU A 380 -51.74 23.78 -15.26
N PRO A 381 -50.71 23.47 -16.08
CA PRO A 381 -49.35 23.27 -15.58
C PRO A 381 -48.65 24.60 -15.32
N PRO A 382 -48.02 24.80 -14.15
CA PRO A 382 -46.82 25.60 -14.12
C PRO A 382 -45.68 24.72 -14.63
N THR A 383 -44.97 25.24 -15.63
CA THR A 383 -43.59 24.82 -15.91
C THR A 383 -42.78 24.97 -14.63
N THR A 384 -42.35 23.86 -14.06
CA THR A 384 -41.35 23.85 -12.99
C THR A 384 -40.41 22.70 -13.34
N ASP A 385 -39.24 23.08 -13.83
CA ASP A 385 -38.04 22.26 -13.75
C ASP A 385 -37.85 21.94 -12.26
N GLU A 386 -38.33 20.79 -11.80
CA GLU A 386 -37.84 20.19 -10.57
C GLU A 386 -36.73 19.22 -10.99
N GLU A 387 -35.50 19.75 -10.96
CA GLU A 387 -34.31 18.94 -10.75
C GLU A 387 -34.52 18.04 -9.52
N PRO A 388 -34.04 16.79 -9.55
CA PRO A 388 -34.03 15.94 -8.37
C PRO A 388 -33.23 16.63 -7.25
N PRO A 389 -33.57 16.43 -5.97
CA PRO A 389 -32.84 17.04 -4.87
C PRO A 389 -31.42 16.46 -4.82
N THR A 390 -30.43 17.21 -5.29
CA THR A 390 -29.03 17.04 -4.94
C THR A 390 -28.92 17.32 -3.44
N THR A 391 -28.79 16.26 -2.64
CA THR A 391 -28.55 16.41 -1.20
C THR A 391 -27.10 16.87 -1.06
N GLU A 392 -26.92 18.15 -0.76
CA GLU A 392 -25.60 18.75 -0.53
C GLU A 392 -24.91 18.04 0.65
N PRO A 393 -23.62 17.65 0.53
CA PRO A 393 -22.91 17.00 1.62
C PRO A 393 -22.77 17.94 2.82
N ASP A 394 -22.72 17.37 4.02
CA ASP A 394 -22.52 18.14 5.25
C ASP A 394 -21.11 18.74 5.27
N LEU A 395 -21.03 20.07 5.17
CA LEU A 395 -19.76 20.78 5.16
C LEU A 395 -19.37 21.24 6.57
N GLY A 396 -18.17 20.88 7.00
CA GLY A 396 -17.52 21.41 8.18
C GLY A 396 -17.35 22.92 8.09
N THR A 397 -17.43 23.56 9.26
CA THR A 397 -17.41 25.02 9.37
C THR A 397 -16.75 25.46 10.67
N GLY A 398 -16.36 26.72 10.75
CA GLY A 398 -15.84 27.29 11.97
C GLY A 398 -15.38 28.72 11.78
N ASP A 399 -14.16 28.99 12.24
CA ASP A 399 -13.53 30.30 12.18
C ASP A 399 -13.19 30.70 10.75
N VAL A 400 -12.74 29.73 9.96
CA VAL A 400 -12.50 29.84 8.51
C VAL A 400 -13.17 28.64 7.85
N GLN A 401 -13.84 28.88 6.72
CA GLN A 401 -14.33 27.85 5.81
C GLN A 401 -14.17 28.37 4.39
N VAL A 402 -13.59 27.57 3.51
CA VAL A 402 -13.38 27.85 2.10
C VAL A 402 -14.05 26.73 1.33
N THR A 403 -15.06 27.06 0.54
CA THR A 403 -15.84 26.08 -0.21
C THR A 403 -15.80 26.39 -1.69
N LEU A 404 -15.31 25.44 -2.49
CA LEU A 404 -15.24 25.50 -3.94
C LEU A 404 -16.44 24.77 -4.55
N ARG A 405 -17.04 25.33 -5.62
CA ARG A 405 -18.10 24.68 -6.42
C ARG A 405 -17.89 24.96 -7.91
N TRP A 406 -18.22 23.97 -8.74
CA TRP A 406 -18.26 24.06 -10.20
C TRP A 406 -19.41 23.19 -10.75
N GLU A 407 -19.70 23.31 -12.04
CA GLU A 407 -20.85 22.67 -12.69
C GLU A 407 -20.42 21.70 -13.80
N SER A 408 -19.56 20.73 -13.46
CA SER A 408 -19.17 19.65 -14.37
C SER A 408 -18.59 18.46 -13.61
N THR A 409 -18.26 17.39 -14.32
CA THR A 409 -17.59 16.21 -13.78
C THR A 409 -16.07 16.34 -13.74
N ALA A 410 -15.51 17.51 -14.10
CA ALA A 410 -14.08 17.75 -14.03
C ALA A 410 -13.55 17.63 -12.60
N ASP A 411 -12.28 17.26 -12.48
CA ASP A 411 -11.54 17.24 -11.22
C ASP A 411 -10.88 18.60 -11.00
N VAL A 412 -11.34 19.34 -9.99
CA VAL A 412 -10.94 20.72 -9.72
C VAL A 412 -10.57 20.89 -8.25
N ASP A 413 -9.29 20.78 -7.96
CA ASP A 413 -8.76 20.85 -6.59
C ASP A 413 -8.87 22.24 -5.95
N LEU A 414 -9.19 22.23 -4.65
CA LEU A 414 -9.03 23.31 -3.71
C LEU A 414 -7.77 23.11 -2.84
N GLU A 415 -6.90 24.12 -2.83
CA GLU A 415 -5.78 24.21 -1.92
C GLU A 415 -5.84 25.51 -1.12
N VAL A 416 -5.62 25.43 0.20
CA VAL A 416 -5.58 26.61 1.09
C VAL A 416 -4.30 26.62 1.92
N THR A 417 -3.48 27.65 1.73
CA THR A 417 -2.29 27.90 2.54
C THR A 417 -2.61 28.89 3.67
N ALA A 418 -2.42 28.46 4.91
CA ALA A 418 -2.63 29.25 6.12
C ALA A 418 -1.45 30.20 6.41
N PRO A 419 -1.66 31.24 7.26
CA PRO A 419 -0.62 32.23 7.59
C PRO A 419 0.67 31.67 8.20
N ASN A 420 0.60 30.48 8.80
CA ASN A 420 1.75 29.77 9.35
C ASN A 420 2.57 29.02 8.28
N GLY A 421 2.12 29.02 7.02
CA GLY A 421 2.76 28.38 5.88
C GLY A 421 2.39 26.91 5.69
N GLU A 422 1.46 26.36 6.49
CA GLU A 422 0.89 25.04 6.22
C GLU A 422 -0.15 25.13 5.12
N THR A 423 -0.14 24.16 4.23
CA THR A 423 -1.05 24.06 3.10
C THR A 423 -1.94 22.85 3.28
N ILE A 424 -3.24 23.05 3.11
CA ILE A 424 -4.25 21.99 3.10
C ILE A 424 -4.71 21.80 1.66
N SER A 425 -4.65 20.57 1.19
CA SER A 425 -5.13 20.11 -0.11
C SER A 425 -5.33 18.59 -0.06
N TYR A 426 -5.78 17.97 -1.15
CA TYR A 426 -5.93 16.52 -1.23
C TYR A 426 -4.69 15.73 -0.73
N LEU A 427 -3.49 16.18 -1.09
CA LEU A 427 -2.21 15.54 -0.69
C LEU A 427 -1.85 15.74 0.78
N SER A 428 -2.46 16.71 1.45
CA SER A 428 -2.21 17.05 2.85
C SER A 428 -3.51 17.56 3.47
N PRO A 429 -4.51 16.69 3.74
CA PRO A 429 -5.88 17.10 4.03
C PRO A 429 -6.06 17.67 5.43
N SER A 430 -5.01 17.74 6.26
CA SER A 430 -5.07 18.35 7.59
C SER A 430 -3.81 19.15 7.93
N ALA A 431 -3.97 20.16 8.79
CA ALA A 431 -2.89 21.00 9.28
C ALA A 431 -2.75 20.91 10.81
N SER A 432 -1.54 21.17 11.35
CA SER A 432 -1.32 21.19 12.80
C SER A 432 -2.09 22.32 13.52
N SER A 433 -2.49 23.35 12.77
CA SER A 433 -3.43 24.38 13.22
C SER A 433 -4.88 23.89 13.35
N GLY A 434 -5.18 22.64 13.03
CA GLY A 434 -6.50 22.01 13.13
C GLY A 434 -7.41 22.33 11.96
N GLY A 435 -6.87 22.73 10.81
CA GLY A 435 -7.66 22.84 9.58
C GLY A 435 -7.76 21.49 8.88
N GLU A 436 -8.85 21.28 8.14
CA GLU A 436 -9.21 20.00 7.51
C GLU A 436 -9.87 20.24 6.15
N LEU A 437 -9.51 19.44 5.14
CA LEU A 437 -10.27 19.20 3.91
C LEU A 437 -11.24 18.05 4.22
N ASP A 438 -12.55 18.31 4.20
CA ASP A 438 -13.56 17.34 4.63
C ASP A 438 -14.47 16.85 3.51
N VAL A 439 -14.56 17.61 2.41
CA VAL A 439 -15.22 17.18 1.18
C VAL A 439 -14.30 17.49 0.03
N ASP A 440 -14.08 16.46 -0.77
CA ASP A 440 -13.32 16.47 -2.02
C ASP A 440 -14.17 15.75 -3.08
N ALA A 441 -14.32 16.33 -4.28
CA ALA A 441 -15.30 15.87 -5.26
C ALA A 441 -14.70 15.70 -6.64
N ASN A 442 -15.05 14.58 -7.30
CA ASN A 442 -14.51 14.16 -8.60
C ASN A 442 -12.99 13.93 -8.61
N SER A 443 -12.38 13.78 -7.44
CA SER A 443 -10.95 13.50 -7.26
C SER A 443 -10.50 12.34 -8.17
N ASN A 444 -9.39 12.54 -8.89
CA ASN A 444 -8.81 11.62 -9.87
C ASN A 444 -9.76 11.16 -11.00
N CYS A 445 -10.89 11.83 -11.18
CA CYS A 445 -11.96 11.42 -12.07
C CYS A 445 -12.60 10.05 -11.73
N ASP A 446 -12.60 9.67 -10.46
CA ASP A 446 -13.17 8.41 -10.01
C ASP A 446 -14.71 8.48 -9.93
N PRO A 447 -15.45 7.50 -10.48
CA PRO A 447 -16.90 7.47 -10.38
C PRO A 447 -17.39 7.06 -8.96
N PRO A 448 -18.59 7.51 -8.53
CA PRO A 448 -19.55 8.29 -9.31
C PRO A 448 -19.16 9.77 -9.40
N LEU A 449 -18.94 10.24 -10.62
CA LEU A 449 -18.71 11.66 -10.87
C LEU A 449 -20.02 12.41 -10.66
N THR A 450 -19.94 13.55 -9.97
CA THR A 450 -21.05 14.48 -9.83
C THR A 450 -20.86 15.66 -10.77
N SER A 451 -21.95 16.11 -11.39
CA SER A 451 -21.96 17.34 -12.20
C SER A 451 -22.21 18.60 -11.37
N ASN A 452 -22.44 18.46 -10.06
CA ASN A 452 -22.56 19.55 -9.10
C ASN A 452 -21.61 19.33 -7.90
N PRO A 453 -20.29 19.23 -8.15
CA PRO A 453 -19.26 18.97 -7.15
C PRO A 453 -19.07 20.13 -6.17
N VAL A 454 -18.51 19.78 -5.01
CA VAL A 454 -18.12 20.71 -3.97
C VAL A 454 -16.85 20.22 -3.30
N GLU A 455 -15.90 21.12 -3.04
CA GLU A 455 -14.80 20.86 -2.11
C GLU A 455 -14.85 21.85 -0.95
N ASN A 456 -14.40 21.43 0.23
CA ASN A 456 -14.47 22.26 1.43
C ASN A 456 -13.25 22.08 2.34
N ILE A 457 -12.57 23.18 2.64
CA ILE A 457 -11.52 23.27 3.65
C ILE A 457 -11.98 24.19 4.76
N PHE A 458 -11.87 23.76 6.02
CA PHE A 458 -12.28 24.58 7.15
C PHE A 458 -11.35 24.44 8.36
N TRP A 459 -11.46 25.41 9.26
CA TRP A 459 -10.86 25.38 10.59
C TRP A 459 -11.98 25.50 11.63
N PRO A 460 -12.11 24.55 12.56
CA PRO A 460 -13.05 24.63 13.68
C PRO A 460 -12.90 25.91 14.50
N THR A 461 -13.93 26.25 15.26
CA THR A 461 -13.91 27.43 16.11
C THR A 461 -12.77 27.40 17.13
N GLY A 462 -11.93 28.43 17.11
CA GLY A 462 -10.78 28.61 17.98
C GLY A 462 -9.46 28.04 17.45
N SER A 463 -9.42 27.43 16.26
CA SER A 463 -8.21 26.79 15.72
C SER A 463 -7.52 27.58 14.62
N ALA A 464 -8.26 28.33 13.80
CA ALA A 464 -7.71 29.05 12.65
C ALA A 464 -6.61 30.06 13.06
N PRO A 465 -5.45 30.08 12.39
CA PRO A 465 -4.48 31.15 12.55
C PRO A 465 -5.03 32.53 12.13
N THR A 466 -4.51 33.61 12.74
CA THR A 466 -4.80 35.00 12.30
C THR A 466 -3.79 35.43 11.25
N GLY A 467 -4.24 36.08 10.19
CA GLY A 467 -3.39 36.56 9.11
C GLY A 467 -3.97 36.31 7.72
N THR A 468 -3.10 36.42 6.71
CA THR A 468 -3.46 36.23 5.30
C THR A 468 -3.39 34.77 4.90
N TYR A 469 -4.47 34.29 4.30
CA TYR A 469 -4.58 32.98 3.67
C TYR A 469 -4.48 33.12 2.15
N THR A 470 -3.96 32.09 1.51
CA THR A 470 -3.93 31.96 0.05
C THR A 470 -4.81 30.78 -0.35
N ILE A 471 -5.65 30.97 -1.36
CA ILE A 471 -6.48 29.94 -1.97
C ILE A 471 -5.96 29.71 -3.38
N ASP A 472 -5.63 28.48 -3.73
CA ASP A 472 -5.31 28.05 -5.08
C ASP A 472 -6.40 27.08 -5.54
N VAL A 473 -7.01 27.37 -6.71
CA VAL A 473 -7.99 26.50 -7.36
C VAL A 473 -7.37 26.00 -8.65
N SER A 474 -7.22 24.68 -8.79
CA SER A 474 -6.51 24.07 -9.91
C SER A 474 -7.41 23.13 -10.69
N TYR A 475 -7.32 23.17 -12.02
CA TYR A 475 -7.98 22.19 -12.86
C TYR A 475 -7.04 20.99 -13.00
N TYR A 476 -7.27 19.97 -12.20
CA TYR A 476 -6.38 18.83 -12.11
C TYR A 476 -6.50 17.94 -13.35
N GLN A 477 -7.72 17.46 -13.63
CA GLN A 477 -7.96 16.50 -14.69
C GLN A 477 -9.32 16.70 -15.37
N ASP A 478 -9.34 16.62 -16.70
CA ASP A 478 -10.58 16.67 -17.49
C ASP A 478 -11.17 15.27 -17.65
N CYS A 479 -12.10 14.91 -16.76
CA CYS A 479 -12.67 13.57 -16.66
C CYS A 479 -13.47 13.11 -17.87
N GLU A 480 -14.25 14.02 -18.48
CA GLU A 480 -15.19 13.67 -19.56
C GLU A 480 -15.13 14.64 -20.75
N GLY A 481 -14.05 15.42 -20.90
CA GLY A 481 -13.93 16.41 -21.97
C GLY A 481 -14.78 17.65 -21.73
N ASN A 482 -14.88 18.07 -20.47
CA ASN A 482 -15.67 19.18 -19.96
C ASN A 482 -15.20 20.55 -20.48
N GLY A 483 -13.96 20.66 -20.98
CA GLY A 483 -13.41 21.93 -21.48
C GLY A 483 -13.15 22.94 -20.35
N PRO A 484 -13.14 24.26 -20.62
CA PRO A 484 -12.90 25.28 -19.58
C PRO A 484 -13.95 25.24 -18.45
N GLN A 485 -13.51 25.32 -17.20
CA GLN A 485 -14.37 25.24 -16.02
C GLN A 485 -14.57 26.61 -15.37
N SER A 486 -15.82 27.05 -15.24
CA SER A 486 -16.16 28.16 -14.34
C SER A 486 -16.40 27.62 -12.95
N PHE A 487 -15.92 28.33 -11.94
CA PHE A 487 -16.04 27.94 -10.55
C PHE A 487 -16.32 29.15 -9.66
N THR A 488 -16.85 28.88 -8.47
CA THR A 488 -17.07 29.86 -7.42
C THR A 488 -16.47 29.34 -6.11
N VAL A 489 -15.65 30.16 -5.46
CA VAL A 489 -15.15 29.93 -4.10
C VAL A 489 -15.89 30.83 -3.14
N THR A 490 -16.48 30.25 -2.09
CA THR A 490 -17.10 30.97 -0.98
C THR A 490 -16.23 30.85 0.25
N VAL A 491 -15.78 31.98 0.78
CA VAL A 491 -14.97 32.05 2.00
C VAL A 491 -15.83 32.60 3.12
N LYS A 492 -15.87 31.91 4.26
CA LYS A 492 -16.47 32.39 5.50
C LYS A 492 -15.39 32.59 6.54
N VAL A 493 -15.30 33.80 7.09
CA VAL A 493 -14.37 34.19 8.16
C VAL A 493 -15.14 34.81 9.31
N ASP A 494 -15.05 34.19 10.49
CA ASP A 494 -15.74 34.63 11.72
C ASP A 494 -17.24 34.96 11.50
N GLY A 495 -17.89 34.20 10.61
CA GLY A 495 -19.31 34.34 10.26
C GLY A 495 -19.65 35.36 9.18
N GLN A 496 -18.66 36.06 8.59
CA GLN A 496 -18.84 36.88 7.40
C GLN A 496 -18.42 36.11 6.15
N THR A 497 -19.14 36.32 5.05
CA THR A 497 -18.90 35.59 3.79
C THR A 497 -18.43 36.54 2.68
N GLU A 498 -17.43 36.09 1.93
CA GLU A 498 -16.94 36.67 0.69
C GLU A 498 -16.94 35.60 -0.41
N THR A 499 -17.02 36.00 -1.67
CA THR A 499 -17.10 35.09 -2.81
C THR A 499 -16.13 35.54 -3.91
N PHE A 500 -15.46 34.57 -4.53
CA PHE A 500 -14.58 34.75 -5.68
C PHE A 500 -15.09 33.89 -6.83
N ASP A 501 -15.19 34.47 -8.03
CA ASP A 501 -15.55 33.74 -9.25
C ASP A 501 -14.33 33.65 -10.17
N GLY A 502 -14.14 32.51 -10.82
CA GLY A 502 -13.00 32.25 -11.69
C GLY A 502 -13.34 31.40 -12.91
N THR A 503 -12.35 31.20 -13.78
CA THR A 503 -12.47 30.29 -14.92
C THR A 503 -11.11 29.67 -15.26
N LEU A 504 -11.05 28.34 -15.23
CA LEU A 504 -9.89 27.53 -15.58
C LEU A 504 -9.98 27.14 -17.04
N THR A 505 -8.90 27.36 -17.81
CA THR A 505 -8.94 27.19 -19.28
C THR A 505 -8.65 25.77 -19.78
N GLY A 506 -8.21 24.88 -18.90
CA GLY A 506 -7.87 23.47 -19.15
C GLY A 506 -6.97 22.91 -18.04
N GLU A 507 -6.62 21.62 -18.14
CA GLU A 507 -5.75 20.91 -17.17
C GLU A 507 -4.45 21.67 -16.87
N GLY A 508 -4.08 21.69 -15.60
CA GLY A 508 -2.92 22.44 -15.05
C GLY A 508 -3.12 23.95 -14.98
N GLY A 509 -4.32 24.46 -15.30
CA GLY A 509 -4.68 25.85 -15.04
C GLY A 509 -4.94 26.07 -13.55
N THR A 510 -4.41 27.16 -12.99
CA THR A 510 -4.60 27.54 -11.58
C THR A 510 -5.00 29.01 -11.47
N GLU A 511 -5.92 29.32 -10.58
CA GLU A 511 -6.28 30.69 -10.19
C GLU A 511 -6.06 30.86 -8.67
N THR A 512 -5.45 31.98 -8.29
CA THR A 512 -5.04 32.25 -6.90
C THR A 512 -5.80 33.45 -6.32
N PHE A 513 -6.32 33.30 -5.10
CA PHE A 513 -6.98 34.35 -4.33
C PHE A 513 -6.34 34.48 -2.95
N THR A 514 -6.56 35.61 -2.27
CA THR A 514 -6.14 35.77 -0.87
C THR A 514 -7.24 36.45 -0.06
N PHE A 515 -7.35 36.08 1.21
CA PHE A 515 -8.23 36.74 2.17
C PHE A 515 -7.54 36.86 3.53
N ASP A 516 -8.05 37.77 4.37
CA ASP A 516 -7.53 37.98 5.72
C ASP A 516 -8.54 37.51 6.76
N ARG A 517 -8.04 36.88 7.83
CA ARG A 517 -8.77 36.69 9.09
C ARG A 517 -8.28 37.64 10.18
#